data_AF-A0A9X3YGI6-F1
#
_entry.id   AF-A0A9X3YGI6-F1
#
_cell.length_a   1.000
_cell.length_b   1.000
_cell.length_c   1.000
_cell.angle_alpha   90.00
_cell.angle_beta   90.00
_cell.angle_gamma   90.00
#
_symmetry.space_group_name_H-M   'P 1'
#
loop_
_entity.id
_entity.type
_entity.pdbx_description
1 polymer ?
#
loop_
_entity_poly.entity_id
_entity_poly.type
_entity_poly.pdbx_seq_one_letter_code
_entity_poly.pdbx_strand_id
1 'polypeptide(L)'
;LSAERLIQAYRHGCFPWFSEGQPILWWSPDPRTVIFPDELHVSRSLGKLLRQQRYTVTFDQDFAAVIQACAAPRAYADGTWITEGIQQAYLELHQRGYAHSVEVWDQGELVGGLYGLAMGQLFFGESMFSRADNASK
;
A
#
# COMPACT_ATOMS: atom_id res chain seq x y z
N LEU A 1 -9.66 -14.98 -2.86
CA LEU A 1 -9.53 -14.53 -1.46
C LEU A 1 -10.79 -13.73 -1.13
N SER A 2 -11.64 -14.15 -0.19
CA SER A 2 -12.80 -13.33 0.19
C SER A 2 -12.39 -12.23 1.18
N ALA A 3 -13.09 -11.10 1.13
CA ALA A 3 -12.89 -9.99 2.05
C ALA A 3 -13.02 -10.40 3.52
N GLU A 4 -14.00 -11.25 3.88
CA GLU A 4 -14.19 -11.70 5.26
C GLU A 4 -12.97 -12.48 5.77
N ARG A 5 -12.39 -13.34 4.92
CA ARG A 5 -11.22 -14.12 5.30
C ARG A 5 -10.00 -13.24 5.49
N LEU A 6 -9.81 -12.24 4.61
CA LEU A 6 -8.74 -11.25 4.75
C LEU A 6 -8.89 -10.50 6.07
N ILE A 7 -10.07 -9.95 6.36
CA ILE A 7 -10.33 -9.22 7.61
C ILE A 7 -10.00 -10.10 8.84
N GLN A 8 -10.42 -11.36 8.83
CA GLN A 8 -10.10 -12.29 9.92
C GLN A 8 -8.60 -12.57 10.02
N ALA A 9 -7.89 -12.74 8.90
CA ALA A 9 -6.46 -12.96 8.91
C ALA A 9 -5.70 -11.77 9.53
N TYR A 10 -5.97 -10.54 9.08
CA TYR A 10 -5.31 -9.35 9.62
C TYR A 10 -5.59 -9.14 11.11
N ARG A 11 -6.81 -9.46 11.57
CA ARG A 11 -7.16 -9.45 13.01
C ARG A 11 -6.32 -10.42 13.84
N HIS A 12 -5.82 -11.49 13.24
CA HIS A 12 -4.93 -12.46 13.88
C HIS A 12 -3.45 -12.23 13.53
N GLY A 13 -3.11 -11.10 12.93
CA GLY A 13 -1.73 -10.77 12.54
C GLY A 13 -1.24 -11.49 11.29
N CYS A 14 -2.11 -12.20 10.57
CA CYS A 14 -1.77 -12.93 9.34
C CYS A 14 -2.04 -12.10 8.09
N PHE A 15 -1.21 -12.23 7.07
CA PHE A 15 -1.42 -11.62 5.75
C PHE A 15 -1.13 -12.61 4.61
N PRO A 16 -1.80 -12.49 3.45
CA PRO A 16 -1.54 -13.36 2.31
C PRO A 16 -0.31 -12.88 1.53
N TRP A 17 0.54 -13.80 1.10
CA TRP A 17 1.64 -13.46 0.20
C TRP A 17 2.07 -14.68 -0.60
N PHE A 18 1.80 -14.67 -1.90
CA PHE A 18 2.07 -15.79 -2.81
C PHE A 18 2.21 -15.26 -4.24
N SER A 19 2.95 -15.99 -5.07
CA SER A 19 3.12 -15.68 -6.49
C SER A 19 2.04 -16.35 -7.35
N GLU A 20 1.90 -15.89 -8.59
CA GLU A 20 1.05 -16.57 -9.57
C GLU A 20 1.44 -18.06 -9.72
N GLY A 21 0.42 -18.92 -9.80
CA GLY A 21 0.58 -20.38 -9.85
C GLY A 21 0.84 -21.05 -8.49
N GLN A 22 1.10 -20.30 -7.42
CA GLN A 22 1.19 -20.85 -6.07
C GLN A 22 -0.19 -20.93 -5.41
N PRO A 23 -0.41 -21.89 -4.48
CA PRO A 23 -1.56 -21.84 -3.60
C PRO A 23 -1.54 -20.57 -2.73
N ILE A 24 -2.68 -20.20 -2.15
CA ILE A 24 -2.74 -19.08 -1.21
C ILE A 24 -1.91 -19.44 0.03
N LEU A 25 -0.84 -18.68 0.28
CA LEU A 25 0.00 -18.79 1.46
C LEU A 25 -0.30 -17.64 2.44
N TRP A 26 -0.38 -17.96 3.74
CA TRP A 26 -0.62 -17.01 4.83
C TRP A 26 0.59 -16.94 5.74
N TRP A 27 0.98 -15.72 6.13
CA TRP A 27 2.21 -15.46 6.86
C TRP A 27 1.96 -14.68 8.14
N SER A 28 2.71 -15.02 9.19
CA SER A 28 2.79 -14.27 10.45
C SER A 28 4.24 -14.36 10.95
N PRO A 29 5.15 -13.52 10.42
CA PRO A 29 6.58 -13.62 10.71
C PRO A 29 6.91 -13.21 12.16
N ASP A 30 7.97 -13.81 12.68
CA ASP A 30 8.58 -13.50 13.98
C ASP A 30 10.10 -13.32 13.79
N PRO A 31 10.67 -12.12 14.02
CA PRO A 31 9.99 -10.89 14.47
C PRO A 31 9.14 -10.22 13.38
N ARG A 32 8.18 -9.40 13.80
CA ARG A 32 7.33 -8.58 12.90
C ARG A 32 7.87 -7.16 12.74
N THR A 33 8.10 -6.74 11.51
CA THR A 33 8.47 -5.35 11.21
C THR A 33 7.30 -4.41 11.44
N VAL A 34 7.54 -3.33 12.20
CA VAL A 34 6.58 -2.25 12.48
C VAL A 34 7.26 -0.90 12.31
N ILE A 35 6.47 0.14 12.06
CA ILE A 35 6.91 1.53 12.05
C ILE A 35 6.04 2.29 13.06
N PHE A 36 6.67 2.89 14.06
CA PHE A 36 6.01 3.81 14.97
C PHE A 36 5.95 5.19 14.31
N PRO A 37 4.76 5.82 14.17
CA PRO A 37 4.63 7.11 13.48
C PRO A 37 5.50 8.23 14.06
N ASP A 38 5.71 8.23 15.37
CA ASP A 38 6.55 9.18 16.11
C ASP A 38 8.06 8.92 15.99
N GLU A 39 8.44 7.72 15.53
CA GLU A 39 9.83 7.34 15.25
C GLU A 39 10.19 7.50 13.76
N LEU A 40 9.28 8.01 12.93
CA LEU A 40 9.51 8.18 11.50
C LEU A 40 10.68 9.15 11.23
N HIS A 41 11.74 8.65 10.61
CA HIS A 41 12.88 9.47 10.23
C HIS A 41 12.61 10.27 8.94
N VAL A 42 12.38 11.57 9.10
CA VAL A 42 12.29 12.51 7.96
C VAL A 42 13.65 13.11 7.67
N SER A 43 14.23 12.74 6.53
CA SER A 43 15.53 13.28 6.10
C SER A 43 15.46 14.78 5.80
N ARG A 44 16.60 15.47 5.86
CA ARG A 44 16.69 16.91 5.56
C ARG A 44 16.22 17.26 4.14
N SER A 45 16.49 16.40 3.16
CA SER A 45 16.06 16.59 1.76
C SER A 45 14.55 16.43 1.62
N LEU A 46 13.96 15.42 2.28
CA LEU A 46 12.50 15.24 2.32
C LEU A 46 11.83 16.44 2.99
N GLY A 47 12.34 16.89 4.14
CA GLY A 47 11.81 18.08 4.81
C GLY A 47 11.88 19.35 3.94
N LYS A 48 12.91 19.49 3.09
CA LYS A 48 13.00 20.60 2.12
C LYS A 48 11.89 20.51 1.07
N LEU A 49 11.64 19.31 0.53
CA LEU A 49 10.58 19.07 -0.45
C LEU A 49 9.19 19.33 0.13
N LEU A 50 8.91 18.86 1.34
CA LEU A 50 7.62 19.09 2.01
C LEU A 50 7.30 20.59 2.14
N ARG A 51 8.31 21.41 2.46
CA ARG A 51 8.15 22.88 2.53
C ARG A 51 7.88 23.55 1.19
N GLN A 52 8.22 22.90 0.07
CA GLN A 52 7.92 23.43 -1.26
C GLN A 52 6.45 23.25 -1.64
N GLN A 53 5.70 22.40 -0.93
CA GLN A 53 4.30 22.07 -1.22
C GLN A 53 4.08 21.69 -2.69
N ARG A 54 5.07 21.00 -3.28
CA ARG A 54 5.03 20.57 -4.68
C ARG A 54 3.92 19.55 -4.93
N TYR A 55 3.79 18.59 -4.01
CA TYR A 55 2.85 17.49 -4.15
C TYR A 55 1.54 17.76 -3.41
N THR A 56 0.45 17.29 -4.00
CA THR A 56 -0.85 17.20 -3.33
C THR A 56 -1.03 15.78 -2.82
N VAL A 57 -1.40 15.62 -1.55
CA VAL A 57 -1.69 14.32 -0.96
C VAL A 57 -3.19 14.20 -0.75
N THR A 58 -3.79 13.11 -1.23
CA THR A 58 -5.20 12.78 -0.98
C THR A 58 -5.32 11.39 -0.36
N PHE A 59 -6.52 11.08 0.10
CA PHE A 59 -6.85 9.79 0.69
C PHE A 59 -8.11 9.26 0.02
N ASP A 60 -8.10 7.96 -0.29
CA ASP A 60 -9.25 7.23 -0.86
C ASP A 60 -9.83 7.88 -2.13
N GLN A 61 -9.05 8.68 -2.85
CA GLN A 61 -9.52 9.36 -4.05
C GLN A 61 -9.46 8.45 -5.29
N ASP A 62 -8.43 7.60 -5.38
CA ASP A 62 -8.26 6.66 -6.49
C ASP A 62 -7.51 5.40 -6.07
N PHE A 63 -8.15 4.61 -5.18
CA PHE A 63 -7.60 3.35 -4.70
C PHE A 63 -7.24 2.38 -5.83
N ALA A 64 -8.06 2.35 -6.89
CA ALA A 64 -7.87 1.49 -8.05
C ALA A 64 -6.57 1.83 -8.79
N ALA A 65 -6.31 3.12 -9.05
CA ALA A 65 -5.07 3.52 -9.68
C ALA A 65 -3.84 3.22 -8.79
N VAL A 66 -3.94 3.39 -7.47
CA VAL A 66 -2.86 3.08 -6.53
C VAL A 66 -2.50 1.59 -6.56
N ILE A 67 -3.48 0.70 -6.39
CA ILE A 67 -3.19 -0.74 -6.37
C ILE A 67 -2.69 -1.26 -7.71
N GLN A 68 -3.22 -0.73 -8.83
CA GLN A 68 -2.72 -1.05 -10.18
C GLN A 68 -1.27 -0.57 -10.36
N ALA A 69 -0.94 0.63 -9.90
CA ALA A 69 0.41 1.16 -9.97
C ALA A 69 1.39 0.37 -9.08
N CYS A 70 0.94 -0.12 -7.93
CA CYS A 70 1.72 -1.03 -7.08
C CYS A 70 1.94 -2.41 -7.73
N ALA A 71 0.96 -2.89 -8.51
CA ALA A 71 1.01 -4.19 -9.17
C ALA A 71 1.93 -4.22 -10.40
N ALA A 72 2.17 -3.05 -11.01
CA ALA A 72 2.97 -2.90 -12.22
C ALA A 72 4.40 -3.47 -12.06
N PRO A 73 5.00 -4.01 -13.14
CA PRO A 73 6.36 -4.52 -13.13
C PRO A 73 7.35 -3.46 -12.61
N ARG A 74 8.35 -3.91 -11.85
CA ARG A 74 9.38 -3.03 -11.32
C ARG A 74 10.65 -3.21 -12.15
N ALA A 75 11.50 -2.20 -12.22
CA ALA A 75 12.74 -2.28 -13.01
C ALA A 75 13.66 -3.47 -12.65
N TYR A 76 13.47 -4.05 -11.46
CA TYR A 76 14.24 -5.19 -10.93
C TYR A 76 13.45 -6.51 -10.86
N ALA A 77 12.18 -6.55 -11.31
CA ALA A 77 11.34 -7.74 -11.23
C ALA A 77 10.26 -7.74 -12.32
N ASP A 78 10.10 -8.87 -12.99
CA ASP A 78 9.13 -9.07 -14.08
C ASP A 78 7.65 -8.98 -13.62
N GLY A 79 7.39 -8.93 -12.31
CA GLY A 79 6.06 -8.78 -11.74
C GLY A 79 6.08 -8.63 -10.22
N THR A 80 4.89 -8.54 -9.64
CA THR A 80 4.68 -8.47 -8.18
C THR A 80 3.75 -9.59 -7.72
N TRP A 81 3.67 -9.81 -6.41
CA TRP A 81 2.69 -10.74 -5.80
C TRP A 81 1.24 -10.26 -5.94
N ILE A 82 1.02 -9.03 -6.41
CA ILE A 82 -0.28 -8.36 -6.52
C ILE A 82 -0.97 -8.79 -7.83
N THR A 83 -1.35 -10.05 -7.89
CA THR A 83 -2.12 -10.63 -9.01
C THR A 83 -3.49 -9.97 -9.16
N GLU A 84 -4.17 -10.16 -10.29
CA GLU A 84 -5.53 -9.65 -10.50
C GLU A 84 -6.49 -10.06 -9.37
N GLY A 85 -6.40 -11.31 -8.90
CA GLY A 85 -7.22 -11.80 -7.78
C GLY A 85 -6.93 -11.10 -6.45
N ILE A 86 -5.70 -10.65 -6.21
CA ILE A 86 -5.36 -9.79 -5.07
C ILE A 86 -5.97 -8.41 -5.28
N GLN A 87 -5.81 -7.80 -6.47
CA GLN A 87 -6.36 -6.48 -6.75
C GLN A 87 -7.87 -6.43 -6.50
N GLN A 88 -8.62 -7.41 -7.00
CA GLN A 88 -10.07 -7.48 -6.80
C GLN A 88 -10.44 -7.64 -5.32
N ALA A 89 -9.72 -8.45 -4.56
CA ALA A 89 -10.00 -8.65 -3.14
C ALA A 89 -9.77 -7.36 -2.32
N TYR A 90 -8.76 -6.57 -2.65
CA TYR A 90 -8.48 -5.30 -1.96
C TYR A 90 -9.41 -4.18 -2.42
N LEU A 91 -9.84 -4.17 -3.69
CA LEU A 91 -10.92 -3.29 -4.16
C LEU A 91 -12.22 -3.55 -3.39
N GLU A 92 -12.56 -4.82 -3.15
CA GLU A 92 -13.71 -5.18 -2.31
C GLU A 92 -13.54 -4.71 -0.86
N LEU A 93 -12.35 -4.88 -0.28
CA LEU A 93 -12.05 -4.37 1.06
C LEU A 93 -12.14 -2.84 1.16
N HIS A 94 -11.75 -2.13 0.09
CA HIS A 94 -11.86 -0.69 0.00
C HIS A 94 -13.33 -0.25 -0.03
N GLN A 95 -14.15 -0.89 -0.86
CA GLN A 95 -15.61 -0.66 -0.90
C GLN A 95 -16.29 -0.92 0.45
N ARG A 96 -15.73 -1.83 1.26
CA ARG A 96 -16.22 -2.15 2.62
C ARG A 96 -15.63 -1.24 3.71
N GLY A 97 -14.78 -0.27 3.37
CA GLY A 97 -14.19 0.68 4.31
C GLY A 97 -13.06 0.11 5.19
N TYR A 98 -12.41 -0.97 4.76
CA TYR A 98 -11.26 -1.57 5.46
C TYR A 98 -9.92 -1.23 4.80
N ALA A 99 -9.87 -1.20 3.48
CA ALA A 99 -8.67 -0.85 2.74
C ALA A 99 -8.70 0.63 2.33
N HIS A 100 -7.57 1.31 2.50
CA HIS A 100 -7.43 2.72 2.24
C HIS A 100 -6.20 2.99 1.39
N SER A 101 -6.28 4.05 0.58
CA SER A 101 -5.17 4.54 -0.22
C SER A 101 -4.74 5.95 0.19
N VAL A 102 -3.47 6.22 -0.03
CA VAL A 102 -2.88 7.55 -0.03
C VAL A 102 -2.36 7.80 -1.43
N GLU A 103 -2.83 8.86 -2.07
CA GLU A 103 -2.39 9.26 -3.40
C GLU A 103 -1.47 10.48 -3.32
N VAL A 104 -0.44 10.50 -4.15
CA VAL A 104 0.48 11.64 -4.27
C VAL A 104 0.45 12.15 -5.71
N TRP A 105 0.02 13.40 -5.86
CA TRP A 105 -0.19 14.05 -7.14
C TRP A 105 0.85 15.15 -7.39
N ASP A 106 1.33 15.25 -8.63
CA ASP A 106 2.11 16.39 -9.12
C ASP A 106 1.43 16.92 -10.37
N GLN A 107 0.99 18.18 -10.36
CA GLN A 107 0.31 18.82 -11.49
C GLN A 107 -0.91 18.03 -12.04
N GLY A 108 -1.61 17.29 -11.18
CA GLY A 108 -2.77 16.47 -11.55
C GLY A 108 -2.44 15.04 -11.99
N GLU A 109 -1.15 14.67 -12.06
CA GLU A 109 -0.73 13.30 -12.36
C GLU A 109 -0.44 12.51 -11.09
N LEU A 110 -0.89 11.25 -11.06
CA LEU A 110 -0.60 10.33 -9.96
C LEU A 110 0.86 9.85 -10.03
N VAL A 111 1.72 10.43 -9.18
CA VAL A 111 3.16 10.20 -9.18
C VAL A 111 3.64 9.30 -8.04
N GLY A 112 2.79 8.97 -7.09
CA GLY A 112 3.12 8.04 -6.01
C GLY A 112 1.89 7.68 -5.19
N GLY A 113 2.08 6.73 -4.28
CA GLY A 113 1.02 6.36 -3.37
C GLY A 113 1.33 5.07 -2.63
N LEU A 114 0.46 4.78 -1.68
CA LEU A 114 0.48 3.59 -0.85
C LEU A 114 -0.95 3.15 -0.60
N TYR A 115 -1.17 1.85 -0.47
CA TYR A 115 -2.42 1.33 0.07
C TYR A 115 -2.17 0.39 1.25
N GLY A 116 -3.20 0.21 2.08
CA GLY A 116 -3.15 -0.66 3.24
C GLY A 116 -4.51 -0.88 3.88
N LEU A 117 -4.54 -1.62 4.99
CA LEU A 117 -5.77 -1.84 5.76
C LEU A 117 -5.73 -1.07 7.08
N ALA A 118 -6.82 -0.39 7.43
CA ALA A 118 -7.00 0.23 8.74
C ALA A 118 -7.83 -0.68 9.65
N MET A 119 -7.31 -0.98 10.84
CA MET A 119 -8.03 -1.73 11.87
C MET A 119 -7.78 -1.12 13.25
N GLY A 120 -8.76 -0.36 13.74
CA GLY A 120 -8.61 0.38 14.99
C GLY A 120 -7.52 1.43 14.87
N GLN A 121 -6.48 1.32 15.69
CA GLN A 121 -5.32 2.25 15.70
C GLN A 121 -4.13 1.72 14.88
N LEU A 122 -4.28 0.58 14.21
CA LEU A 122 -3.23 -0.03 13.40
C LEU A 122 -3.52 0.19 11.91
N PHE A 123 -2.46 0.46 11.16
CA PHE A 123 -2.48 0.50 9.71
C PHE A 123 -1.49 -0.51 9.14
N PHE A 124 -1.99 -1.48 8.37
CA PHE A 124 -1.18 -2.48 7.69
C PHE A 124 -0.81 -1.95 6.31
N GLY A 125 0.40 -1.40 6.17
CA GLY A 125 0.91 -0.95 4.88
C GLY A 125 1.27 -2.13 3.98
N GLU A 126 0.62 -2.22 2.82
CA GLU A 126 0.72 -3.38 1.93
C GLU A 126 1.75 -3.19 0.83
N SER A 127 1.63 -2.08 0.11
CA SER A 127 2.59 -1.71 -0.91
C SER A 127 2.54 -0.22 -1.18
N MET A 128 3.60 0.25 -1.83
CA MET A 128 3.74 1.62 -2.30
C MET A 128 4.40 1.63 -3.67
N PHE A 129 4.21 2.72 -4.41
CA PHE A 129 4.91 2.97 -5.66
C PHE A 129 5.36 4.43 -5.72
N SER A 130 6.40 4.70 -6.53
CA SER A 130 6.96 6.03 -6.75
C SER A 130 7.33 6.16 -8.22
N ARG A 131 6.82 7.20 -8.88
CA ARG A 131 7.15 7.60 -10.26
C ARG A 131 7.87 8.95 -10.31
N ALA A 132 7.91 9.68 -9.20
CA ALA A 132 8.69 10.90 -9.03
C ALA A 132 9.55 10.85 -7.75
N ASP A 133 10.51 11.78 -7.66
CA ASP A 133 11.46 11.86 -6.54
C ASP A 133 10.76 12.07 -5.20
N ASN A 134 10.93 11.11 -4.29
CA ASN A 134 10.34 11.11 -2.95
C ASN A 134 8.80 11.06 -2.92
N ALA A 135 8.14 10.68 -4.01
CA ALA A 135 6.68 10.62 -4.03
C ALA A 135 6.10 9.56 -3.09
N SER A 136 6.83 8.46 -2.82
CA SER A 136 6.42 7.44 -1.85
C SER A 136 7.00 7.61 -0.44
N LYS A 137 7.70 8.72 -0.16
CA LYS A 137 8.39 8.95 1.12
C LYS A 137 7.60 9.86 2.06
#